data_AF-A0A8H3LKM9-F1
#
_entry.id   AF-A0A8H3LKM9-F1
#
_cell.length_a   1.000
_cell.length_b   1.000
_cell.length_c   1.000
_cell.angle_alpha   90.00
_cell.angle_beta   90.00
_cell.angle_gamma   90.00
#
_symmetry.space_group_name_H-M   'P 1'
#
loop_
_entity.id
_entity.type
_entity.pdbx_description
1 polymer ?
#
loop_
_entity_poly.entity_id
_entity_poly.type
_entity_poly.pdbx_seq_one_letter_code
_entity_poly.pdbx_strand_id
1 'polypeptide(L)'
;MELSKIVLNESSAAFPLRNSNCKLLIKERQLSQVVVFYHKLKYANNTSYWIEKYKLLGKQEVLPYAFVENGKKMEQLEAEIEKLNQSIAEKDQQIESLKKENEQTPTLSQFKELVEIVFSPNTDLDFNSLKKEIKELKLKFYLPYFQKEKDAFTKLITDAKEKAGTHLEKFLGLLLQIQKQIIERQQESDSFAQGQLSAYQIILQEKLEYDELQKLLNEQKKLLALEEQLRFLQSNTEDLSN
;
A
#
# COMPACT_ATOMS: atom_id res chain seq x y z
N MET A 1 39.74 -28.87 -44.28
CA MET A 1 39.03 -30.09 -44.70
C MET A 1 37.99 -29.65 -45.71
N GLU A 2 38.11 -30.11 -46.95
CA GLU A 2 37.35 -29.61 -48.10
C GLU A 2 35.84 -29.71 -47.89
N LEU A 3 35.17 -28.55 -47.88
CA LEU A 3 33.72 -28.50 -48.02
C LEU A 3 33.42 -28.81 -49.49
N SER A 4 33.02 -30.06 -49.76
CA SER A 4 32.47 -30.47 -51.04
C SER A 4 31.22 -29.62 -51.29
N LYS A 5 31.37 -28.63 -52.16
CA LYS A 5 30.35 -27.67 -52.56
C LYS A 5 29.16 -28.43 -53.17
N ILE A 6 28.03 -28.57 -52.47
CA ILE A 6 26.77 -28.91 -53.14
C ILE A 6 26.25 -27.61 -53.72
N VAL A 7 26.73 -27.28 -54.92
CA VAL A 7 26.18 -26.19 -55.74
C VAL A 7 24.91 -26.74 -56.39
N LEU A 8 23.75 -26.25 -55.97
CA LEU A 8 22.58 -26.28 -56.84
C LEU A 8 22.75 -25.09 -57.79
N ASN A 9 23.40 -25.35 -58.92
CA ASN A 9 23.64 -24.33 -59.93
C ASN A 9 22.32 -24.11 -60.67
N GLU A 10 21.65 -22.99 -60.39
CA GLU A 10 20.52 -22.49 -61.17
C GLU A 10 21.02 -21.89 -62.48
N SER A 11 21.57 -22.73 -63.36
CA SER A 11 21.98 -22.30 -64.69
C SER A 11 22.21 -23.50 -65.59
N SER A 12 21.15 -23.98 -66.23
CA SER A 12 21.20 -24.78 -67.47
C SER A 12 19.77 -25.07 -67.94
N ALA A 13 19.37 -24.44 -69.04
CA ALA A 13 18.01 -24.33 -69.56
C ALA A 13 17.44 -25.61 -70.22
N ALA A 14 17.93 -26.81 -69.88
CA ALA A 14 17.53 -28.04 -70.59
C ALA A 14 16.66 -29.00 -69.77
N PHE A 15 16.78 -29.07 -68.45
CA PHE A 15 15.93 -29.94 -67.62
C PHE A 15 15.80 -29.35 -66.21
N PRO A 16 14.68 -28.68 -65.87
CA PRO A 16 14.47 -28.21 -64.51
C PRO A 16 14.45 -29.42 -63.59
N LEU A 17 15.38 -29.46 -62.63
CA LEU A 17 15.17 -30.22 -61.40
C LEU A 17 13.94 -29.60 -60.75
N ARG A 18 12.77 -30.12 -61.12
CA ARG A 18 11.50 -29.83 -60.46
C ARG A 18 11.71 -30.21 -59.00
N ASN A 19 11.85 -29.20 -58.17
CA ASN A 19 11.89 -29.30 -56.71
C ASN A 19 10.70 -30.09 -56.13
N SER A 20 9.70 -30.40 -56.94
CA SER A 20 8.47 -31.09 -56.56
C SER A 20 8.59 -32.59 -56.29
N ASN A 21 9.72 -33.27 -56.53
CA ASN A 21 9.82 -34.72 -56.28
C ASN A 21 10.96 -35.18 -55.34
N CYS A 22 11.66 -34.26 -54.67
CA CYS A 22 12.39 -34.61 -53.46
C CYS A 22 11.43 -34.47 -52.26
N LYS A 23 10.53 -35.43 -52.08
CA LYS A 23 9.80 -35.55 -50.81
C LYS A 23 10.80 -35.97 -49.73
N LEU A 24 11.35 -35.00 -49.02
CA LEU A 24 12.06 -35.25 -47.77
C LEU A 24 11.01 -35.72 -46.75
N LEU A 25 10.76 -37.02 -46.70
CA LEU A 25 9.87 -37.65 -45.73
C LEU A 25 10.61 -37.74 -44.40
N ILE A 26 10.52 -36.69 -43.58
CA ILE A 26 10.90 -36.73 -42.16
C ILE A 26 9.79 -37.51 -41.45
N LYS A 27 9.94 -38.83 -41.37
CA LYS A 27 8.86 -39.70 -40.89
C LYS A 27 8.79 -39.84 -39.36
N GLU A 28 9.81 -39.40 -38.63
CA GLU A 28 9.79 -39.47 -37.17
C GLU A 28 10.76 -38.46 -36.53
N ARG A 29 10.23 -37.56 -35.67
CA ARG A 29 11.03 -36.78 -34.72
C ARG A 29 11.15 -37.60 -33.44
N GLN A 30 12.06 -38.58 -33.42
CA GLN A 30 12.61 -39.01 -32.13
C GLN A 30 13.78 -38.08 -31.81
N LEU A 31 13.70 -37.47 -30.63
CA LEU A 31 14.62 -36.44 -30.14
C LEU A 31 16.07 -36.75 -30.52
N SER A 32 16.63 -35.89 -31.38
CA SER A 32 18.06 -35.66 -31.66
C SER A 32 18.71 -36.29 -32.90
N GLN A 33 18.00 -36.99 -33.80
CA GLN A 33 18.64 -37.50 -35.04
C GLN A 33 17.73 -37.38 -36.27
N VAL A 34 18.20 -36.72 -37.33
CA VAL A 34 17.52 -36.71 -38.64
C VAL A 34 18.13 -37.80 -39.52
N VAL A 35 17.30 -38.77 -39.89
CA VAL A 35 17.63 -39.79 -40.90
C VAL A 35 17.06 -39.34 -42.24
N VAL A 36 17.92 -39.20 -43.26
CA VAL A 36 17.48 -38.90 -44.62
C VAL A 36 17.56 -40.16 -45.46
N PHE A 37 16.41 -40.56 -46.02
CA PHE A 37 16.31 -41.59 -47.04
C PHE A 37 16.37 -40.94 -48.42
N TYR A 38 17.15 -41.51 -49.33
CA TYR A 38 17.23 -41.07 -50.72
C TYR A 38 17.49 -42.25 -51.65
N HIS A 39 17.02 -42.14 -52.88
CA HIS A 39 17.27 -43.15 -53.90
C HIS A 39 18.46 -42.74 -54.75
N LYS A 40 19.42 -43.65 -54.92
CA LYS A 40 20.56 -43.46 -55.84
C LYS A 40 20.34 -44.32 -57.07
N LEU A 41 20.29 -43.67 -58.24
CA LEU A 41 20.25 -44.36 -59.52
C LEU A 41 21.59 -45.05 -59.77
N LYS A 42 21.56 -46.35 -60.13
CA LYS A 42 22.71 -47.07 -60.64
C LYS A 42 22.39 -47.63 -62.03
N TYR A 43 23.43 -47.73 -62.84
CA TYR A 43 23.38 -48.34 -64.16
C TYR A 43 24.21 -49.62 -64.14
N ALA A 44 23.62 -50.74 -64.56
CA ALA A 44 24.32 -51.99 -64.83
C ALA A 44 23.68 -52.66 -66.04
N ASN A 45 24.47 -53.25 -66.94
CA ASN A 45 23.99 -53.99 -68.12
C ASN A 45 22.90 -53.23 -68.91
N ASN A 46 23.18 -51.97 -69.27
CA ASN A 46 22.26 -51.08 -70.01
C ASN A 46 20.87 -50.87 -69.40
N THR A 47 20.65 -51.22 -68.14
CA THR A 47 19.42 -50.90 -67.40
C THR A 47 19.73 -50.07 -66.16
N SER A 48 18.82 -49.16 -65.85
CA SER A 48 18.91 -48.30 -64.67
C SER A 48 17.92 -48.78 -63.61
N TYR A 49 18.37 -48.83 -62.35
CA TYR A 49 17.50 -49.12 -61.22
C TYR A 49 17.86 -48.22 -60.04
N TRP A 50 16.84 -47.94 -59.22
CA TRP A 50 16.95 -47.09 -58.04
C TRP A 50 17.25 -47.95 -56.83
N ILE A 51 18.30 -47.62 -56.09
CA ILE A 51 18.62 -48.25 -54.80
C ILE A 51 18.30 -47.25 -53.70
N GLU A 52 17.43 -47.63 -52.78
CA GLU A 52 17.17 -46.84 -51.58
C GLU A 52 18.39 -46.90 -50.65
N LYS A 53 18.82 -45.73 -50.18
CA LYS A 53 19.88 -45.57 -49.19
C LYS A 53 19.42 -44.61 -48.10
N TYR A 54 20.02 -44.74 -46.92
CA TYR A 54 19.83 -43.79 -45.84
C TYR A 54 21.16 -43.25 -45.33
N LYS A 55 21.14 -42.02 -44.82
CA LYS A 55 22.26 -41.38 -44.12
C LYS A 55 21.76 -40.70 -42.85
N LEU A 56 22.43 -40.98 -41.74
CA LEU A 56 22.26 -40.26 -40.48
C LEU A 56 23.01 -38.93 -40.56
N LEU A 57 22.29 -37.81 -40.41
CA LEU A 57 22.90 -36.49 -40.26
C LEU A 57 23.27 -36.32 -38.78
N GLY A 58 24.40 -36.91 -38.40
CA GLY A 58 24.96 -36.79 -37.05
C GLY A 58 25.71 -35.48 -36.87
N LYS A 59 25.21 -34.65 -35.95
CA LYS A 59 25.88 -33.50 -35.30
C LYS A 59 26.52 -32.48 -36.26
N GLN A 60 25.73 -31.48 -36.69
CA GLN A 60 26.30 -30.17 -36.98
C GLN A 60 25.33 -29.04 -36.62
N GLU A 61 25.95 -27.93 -36.26
CA GLU A 61 25.47 -26.79 -35.47
C GLU A 61 24.14 -26.20 -35.92
N VAL A 62 23.39 -25.71 -34.94
CA VAL A 62 22.15 -24.97 -35.09
C VAL A 62 22.36 -23.85 -36.11
N LEU A 63 21.75 -23.98 -37.29
CA LEU A 63 21.72 -22.91 -38.28
C LEU A 63 20.97 -21.70 -37.67
N PRO A 64 21.56 -20.49 -37.64
CA PRO A 64 20.90 -19.31 -37.12
C PRO A 64 19.94 -18.77 -38.20
N TYR A 65 18.72 -19.30 -38.24
CA TYR A 65 17.64 -18.75 -39.07
C TYR A 65 16.75 -17.84 -38.21
N ALA A 66 16.82 -16.53 -38.50
CA ALA A 66 15.79 -15.51 -38.32
C ALA A 66 15.00 -15.49 -36.98
N PHE A 67 15.63 -15.04 -35.88
CA PHE A 67 14.91 -14.64 -34.65
C PHE A 67 14.94 -13.13 -34.35
N VAL A 68 15.64 -12.33 -35.15
CA VAL A 68 15.85 -10.90 -34.84
C VAL A 68 14.59 -10.05 -35.07
N GLU A 69 13.71 -10.44 -35.99
CA GLU A 69 12.50 -9.66 -36.30
C GLU A 69 11.35 -9.91 -35.31
N ASN A 70 11.30 -11.10 -34.67
CA ASN A 70 10.31 -11.42 -33.64
C ASN A 70 10.71 -10.90 -32.26
N GLY A 71 12.00 -10.84 -31.94
CA GLY A 71 12.47 -10.25 -30.67
C GLY A 71 12.14 -8.76 -30.56
N LYS A 72 12.37 -7.98 -31.63
CA LYS A 72 12.01 -6.54 -31.66
C LYS A 72 10.50 -6.30 -31.53
N LYS A 73 9.66 -7.18 -32.09
CA LYS A 73 8.20 -7.10 -31.92
C LYS A 73 7.76 -7.45 -30.50
N MET A 74 8.47 -8.37 -29.85
CA MET A 74 8.20 -8.77 -28.47
C MET A 74 8.55 -7.65 -27.49
N GLU A 75 9.70 -7.01 -27.64
CA GLU A 75 10.09 -5.85 -26.83
C GLU A 75 9.12 -4.67 -27.00
N GLN A 76 8.61 -4.44 -28.22
CA GLN A 76 7.60 -3.41 -28.47
C GLN A 76 6.26 -3.70 -27.76
N LEU A 77 5.82 -4.95 -27.77
CA LEU A 77 4.61 -5.39 -27.08
C LEU A 77 4.76 -5.29 -25.55
N GLU A 78 5.93 -5.64 -25.01
CA GLU A 78 6.21 -5.53 -23.58
C GLU A 78 6.18 -4.06 -23.12
N ALA A 79 6.80 -3.16 -23.88
CA ALA A 79 6.75 -1.72 -23.60
C ALA A 79 5.32 -1.15 -23.70
N GLU A 80 4.51 -1.64 -24.64
CA GLU A 80 3.11 -1.23 -24.77
C GLU A 80 2.25 -1.72 -23.59
N ILE A 81 2.47 -2.95 -23.12
CA ILE A 81 1.82 -3.51 -21.93
C ILE A 81 2.20 -2.70 -20.69
N GLU A 82 3.47 -2.35 -20.53
CA GLU A 82 3.93 -1.56 -19.39
C GLU A 82 3.27 -0.16 -19.38
N LYS A 83 3.20 0.49 -20.55
CA LYS A 83 2.54 1.78 -20.70
C LYS A 83 1.03 1.70 -20.41
N LEU A 84 0.36 0.64 -20.87
CA LEU A 84 -1.05 0.41 -20.58
C LEU A 84 -1.28 0.18 -19.08
N ASN A 85 -0.43 -0.60 -18.41
CA ASN A 85 -0.53 -0.83 -16.98
C ASN A 85 -0.34 0.45 -16.16
N GLN A 86 0.60 1.32 -16.55
CA GLN A 86 0.76 2.64 -15.94
C GLN A 86 -0.49 3.50 -16.11
N SER A 87 -1.06 3.54 -17.32
CA SER A 87 -2.29 4.30 -17.58
C SER A 87 -3.50 3.77 -16.81
N ILE A 88 -3.60 2.45 -16.61
CA ILE A 88 -4.66 1.83 -15.80
C ILE A 88 -4.50 2.25 -14.34
N ALA A 89 -3.28 2.17 -13.78
CA ALA A 89 -3.03 2.55 -12.40
C ALA A 89 -3.36 4.03 -12.12
N GLU A 90 -3.02 4.93 -13.06
CA GLU A 90 -3.39 6.35 -12.96
C GLU A 90 -4.92 6.56 -12.97
N LYS A 91 -5.63 5.84 -13.83
CA LYS A 91 -7.10 5.93 -13.90
C LYS A 91 -7.77 5.35 -12.66
N ASP A 92 -7.25 4.25 -12.10
CA ASP A 92 -7.77 3.68 -10.86
C ASP A 92 -7.61 4.66 -9.69
N GLN A 93 -6.47 5.35 -9.60
CA GLN A 93 -6.27 6.42 -8.62
C GLN A 93 -7.27 7.57 -8.80
N GLN A 94 -7.55 8.01 -10.03
CA GLN A 94 -8.56 9.04 -10.30
C GLN A 94 -9.99 8.59 -9.97
N ILE A 95 -10.32 7.32 -10.21
CA ILE A 95 -11.64 6.78 -9.85
C ILE A 95 -11.78 6.74 -8.32
N GLU A 96 -10.72 6.38 -7.61
CA GLU A 96 -10.75 6.35 -6.14
C GLU A 96 -10.89 7.76 -5.54
N SER A 97 -10.21 8.76 -6.10
CA SER A 97 -10.36 10.15 -5.65
C SER A 97 -11.77 10.69 -5.91
N LEU A 98 -12.33 10.44 -7.11
CA LEU A 98 -13.69 10.85 -7.45
C LEU A 98 -14.76 10.14 -6.59
N LYS A 99 -14.54 8.86 -6.24
CA LYS A 99 -15.44 8.16 -5.31
C LYS A 99 -15.43 8.80 -3.92
N LYS A 100 -14.25 9.13 -3.39
CA LYS A 100 -14.13 9.82 -2.10
C LYS A 100 -14.80 11.20 -2.13
N GLU A 101 -14.64 11.95 -3.22
CA GLU A 101 -15.30 13.24 -3.40
C GLU A 101 -16.82 13.09 -3.45
N ASN A 102 -17.33 12.10 -4.18
CA ASN A 102 -18.76 11.84 -4.30
C ASN A 102 -19.40 11.33 -2.98
N GLU A 103 -18.66 10.57 -2.17
CA GLU A 103 -19.07 10.17 -0.81
C GLU A 103 -19.10 11.38 0.16
N GLN A 104 -18.24 12.37 -0.05
CA GLN A 104 -18.22 13.61 0.75
C GLN A 104 -19.23 14.65 0.27
N THR A 105 -19.78 14.50 -0.93
CA THR A 105 -20.72 15.46 -1.50
C THR A 105 -22.12 15.23 -0.90
N PRO A 106 -22.78 16.26 -0.36
CA PRO A 106 -24.13 16.13 0.15
C PRO A 106 -25.08 15.63 -0.94
N THR A 107 -25.89 14.63 -0.60
CA THR A 107 -26.94 14.13 -1.51
C THR A 107 -28.00 15.20 -1.76
N LEU A 108 -28.72 15.08 -2.88
CA LEU A 108 -29.84 15.98 -3.21
C LEU A 108 -30.91 16.03 -2.11
N SER A 109 -31.08 14.94 -1.35
CA SER A 109 -31.99 14.89 -0.19
C SER A 109 -31.49 15.77 0.95
N GLN A 110 -30.21 15.64 1.32
CA GLN A 110 -29.59 16.47 2.36
C GLN A 110 -29.58 17.94 1.98
N PHE A 111 -29.39 18.26 0.70
CA PHE A 111 -29.49 19.63 0.21
C PHE A 111 -30.92 20.19 0.30
N LYS A 112 -31.94 19.38 -0.04
CA LYS A 112 -33.34 19.77 0.10
C LYS A 112 -33.72 20.01 1.56
N GLU A 113 -33.31 19.14 2.47
CA GLU A 113 -33.53 19.33 3.92
C GLU A 113 -32.88 20.62 4.43
N LEU A 114 -31.65 20.91 4.01
CA LEU A 114 -30.97 22.16 4.34
C LEU A 114 -31.72 23.39 3.80
N VAL A 115 -32.20 23.32 2.56
CA VAL A 115 -32.99 24.41 1.94
C VAL A 115 -34.32 24.60 2.67
N GLU A 116 -34.99 23.52 3.05
CA GLU A 116 -36.23 23.59 3.84
C GLU A 116 -36.00 24.21 5.21
N ILE A 117 -34.89 23.91 5.87
CA ILE A 117 -34.51 24.54 7.13
C ILE A 117 -34.22 26.03 6.91
N VAL A 118 -33.32 26.37 5.97
CA VAL A 118 -32.81 27.73 5.73
C VAL A 118 -33.89 28.70 5.23
N PHE A 119 -34.81 28.23 4.39
CA PHE A 119 -35.81 29.07 3.71
C PHE A 119 -37.24 28.83 4.20
N SER A 120 -37.41 28.20 5.38
CA SER A 120 -38.73 28.04 5.97
C SER A 120 -39.34 29.42 6.29
N PRO A 121 -40.59 29.69 5.88
CA PRO A 121 -41.17 31.04 5.82
C PRO A 121 -41.45 31.71 7.19
N ASN A 122 -41.10 31.07 8.31
CA ASN A 122 -41.33 31.55 9.68
C ASN A 122 -40.10 31.44 10.59
N THR A 123 -38.91 31.26 10.00
CA THR A 123 -37.67 31.06 10.76
C THR A 123 -36.66 32.11 10.38
N ASP A 124 -36.53 33.13 11.22
CA ASP A 124 -35.26 33.87 11.34
C ASP A 124 -34.27 32.89 11.96
N LEU A 125 -33.52 32.17 11.12
CA LEU A 125 -32.48 31.27 11.55
C LEU A 125 -31.30 32.08 12.08
N ASP A 126 -31.37 32.39 13.36
CA ASP A 126 -30.23 32.91 14.09
C ASP A 126 -29.24 31.77 14.38
N PHE A 127 -28.39 31.49 13.39
CA PHE A 127 -27.31 30.52 13.51
C PHE A 127 -26.34 30.87 14.66
N ASN A 128 -26.23 32.14 15.06
CA ASN A 128 -25.41 32.53 16.19
C ASN A 128 -26.06 32.09 17.51
N SER A 129 -27.38 32.27 17.63
CA SER A 129 -28.16 31.76 18.77
C SER A 129 -28.08 30.23 18.85
N LEU A 130 -28.28 29.52 17.74
CA LEU A 130 -28.15 28.05 17.71
C LEU A 130 -26.74 27.59 18.07
N LYS A 131 -25.69 28.24 17.54
CA LYS A 131 -24.29 27.95 17.85
C LYS A 131 -24.01 28.17 19.35
N LYS A 132 -24.58 29.22 19.94
CA LYS A 132 -24.47 29.52 21.37
C LYS A 132 -25.18 28.46 22.21
N GLU A 133 -26.40 28.08 21.86
CA GLU A 133 -27.19 27.10 22.60
C GLU A 133 -26.56 25.69 22.56
N ILE A 134 -26.10 25.24 21.38
CA ILE A 134 -25.34 23.97 21.24
C ILE A 134 -24.10 23.98 22.15
N LYS A 135 -23.44 25.12 22.26
CA LYS A 135 -22.24 25.25 23.07
C LYS A 135 -22.54 25.29 24.56
N GLU A 136 -23.58 25.99 24.99
CA GLU A 136 -24.07 25.98 26.37
C GLU A 136 -24.48 24.57 26.80
N LEU A 137 -25.18 23.84 25.93
CA LEU A 137 -25.50 22.43 26.12
C LEU A 137 -24.23 21.60 26.30
N LYS A 138 -23.24 21.73 25.40
CA LYS A 138 -21.95 21.02 25.53
C LYS A 138 -21.27 21.34 26.86
N LEU A 139 -21.18 22.61 27.26
CA LEU A 139 -20.59 22.98 28.55
C LEU A 139 -21.34 22.37 29.73
N LYS A 140 -22.67 22.41 29.71
CA LYS A 140 -23.52 21.84 30.76
C LYS A 140 -23.31 20.32 30.94
N PHE A 141 -23.00 19.61 29.86
CA PHE A 141 -22.67 18.18 29.91
C PHE A 141 -21.21 17.91 30.32
N TYR A 142 -20.25 18.64 29.75
CA TYR A 142 -18.83 18.36 29.96
C TYR A 142 -18.31 18.83 31.32
N LEU A 143 -18.82 19.94 31.86
CA LEU A 143 -18.29 20.55 33.07
C LEU A 143 -18.50 19.67 34.33
N PRO A 144 -19.69 19.09 34.57
CA PRO A 144 -19.89 18.14 35.68
C PRO A 144 -19.06 16.87 35.51
N TYR A 145 -18.89 16.38 34.27
CA TYR A 145 -18.07 15.22 33.99
C TYR A 145 -16.60 15.46 34.34
N PHE A 146 -16.04 16.60 33.90
CA PHE A 146 -14.68 16.98 34.25
C PHE A 146 -14.46 17.12 35.75
N GLN A 147 -15.41 17.76 36.46
CA GLN A 147 -15.33 17.88 37.93
C GLN A 147 -15.28 16.51 38.60
N LYS A 148 -16.14 15.58 38.17
CA LYS A 148 -16.15 14.21 38.71
C LYS A 148 -14.82 13.48 38.48
N GLU A 149 -14.26 13.58 37.28
CA GLU A 149 -12.96 12.96 36.96
C GLU A 149 -11.82 13.61 37.76
N LYS A 150 -11.87 14.93 37.95
CA LYS A 150 -10.89 15.66 38.77
C LYS A 150 -10.93 15.25 40.24
N ASP A 151 -12.12 15.09 40.80
CA ASP A 151 -12.28 14.64 42.18
C ASP A 151 -11.79 13.20 42.36
N ALA A 152 -12.10 12.32 41.39
CA ALA A 152 -11.61 10.94 41.38
C ALA A 152 -10.08 10.89 41.30
N PHE A 153 -9.48 11.68 40.41
CA PHE A 153 -8.03 11.77 40.27
C PHE A 153 -7.34 12.33 41.52
N THR A 154 -7.94 13.34 42.16
CA THR A 154 -7.43 13.90 43.43
C THR A 154 -7.42 12.85 44.53
N LYS A 155 -8.47 12.02 44.63
CA LYS A 155 -8.49 10.89 45.57
C LYS A 155 -7.39 9.86 45.27
N LEU A 156 -7.20 9.49 43.99
CA LEU A 156 -6.13 8.58 43.60
C LEU A 156 -4.73 9.11 43.98
N ILE A 157 -4.50 10.42 43.83
CA ILE A 157 -3.25 11.05 44.28
C ILE A 157 -3.10 10.93 45.80
N THR A 158 -4.14 11.24 46.57
CA THR A 158 -4.10 11.15 48.04
C THR A 158 -3.80 9.72 48.49
N ASP A 159 -4.50 8.73 47.93
CA ASP A 159 -4.29 7.32 48.25
C ASP A 159 -2.85 6.87 47.91
N ALA A 160 -2.33 7.29 46.74
CA ALA A 160 -0.97 6.99 46.34
C ALA A 160 0.08 7.67 47.23
N LYS A 161 -0.18 8.90 47.69
CA LYS A 161 0.69 9.60 48.64
C LYS A 161 0.72 8.92 50.01
N GLU A 162 -0.43 8.51 50.52
CA GLU A 162 -0.52 7.79 51.79
C GLU A 162 0.23 6.46 51.73
N LYS A 163 0.12 5.72 50.62
CA LYS A 163 0.87 4.47 50.40
C LYS A 163 2.37 4.68 50.22
N ALA A 164 2.78 5.71 49.48
CA ALA A 164 4.18 6.01 49.21
C ALA A 164 4.94 6.49 50.47
N GLY A 165 4.23 7.16 51.39
CA GLY A 165 4.81 7.74 52.59
C GLY A 165 5.62 9.01 52.32
N THR A 166 6.06 9.67 53.40
CA THR A 166 6.60 11.05 53.38
C THR A 166 7.83 11.24 52.48
N HIS A 167 8.64 10.19 52.32
CA HIS A 167 9.86 10.25 51.50
C HIS A 167 9.57 10.16 49.99
N LEU A 168 8.58 9.35 49.59
CA LEU A 168 8.26 9.09 48.20
C LEU A 168 7.14 9.99 47.65
N GLU A 169 6.38 10.66 48.52
CA GLU A 169 5.39 11.68 48.12
C GLU A 169 5.99 12.76 47.22
N LYS A 170 7.21 13.22 47.52
CA LYS A 170 7.91 14.23 46.71
C LYS A 170 8.21 13.72 45.30
N PHE A 171 8.63 12.45 45.19
CA PHE A 171 8.90 11.81 43.91
C PHE A 171 7.61 11.58 43.10
N LEU A 172 6.49 11.28 43.75
CA LEU A 172 5.18 11.20 43.11
C LEU A 172 4.74 12.57 42.56
N GLY A 173 4.95 13.64 43.32
CA GLY A 173 4.71 15.00 42.85
C GLY A 173 5.55 15.37 41.63
N LEU A 174 6.84 15.02 41.65
CA LEU A 174 7.75 15.25 40.51
C LEU A 174 7.35 14.42 39.29
N LEU A 175 6.97 13.15 39.46
CA LEU A 175 6.48 12.29 38.38
C LEU A 175 5.31 12.94 37.65
N LEU A 176 4.31 13.40 38.41
CA LEU A 176 3.12 14.05 37.86
C LEU A 176 3.43 15.37 37.17
N GLN A 177 4.37 16.14 37.71
CA GLN A 177 4.78 17.41 37.12
C GLN A 177 5.51 17.19 35.78
N ILE A 178 6.40 16.21 35.72
CA ILE A 178 7.15 15.87 34.50
C ILE A 178 6.20 15.35 33.43
N GLN A 179 5.29 14.44 33.79
CA GLN A 179 4.32 13.93 32.83
C GLN A 179 3.45 15.06 32.26
N LYS A 180 2.97 15.97 33.11
CA LYS A 180 2.22 17.15 32.66
C LYS A 180 3.03 17.98 31.65
N GLN A 181 4.31 18.24 31.93
CA GLN A 181 5.18 18.99 31.03
C GLN A 181 5.41 18.27 29.70
N ILE A 182 5.58 16.94 29.72
CA ILE A 182 5.74 16.13 28.51
C ILE A 182 4.51 16.27 27.61
N ILE A 183 3.32 16.17 28.19
CA ILE A 183 2.06 16.27 27.45
C ILE A 183 1.87 17.69 26.90
N GLU A 184 2.01 18.73 27.74
CA GLU A 184 1.82 20.13 27.33
C GLU A 184 2.82 20.57 26.26
N ARG A 185 4.04 20.03 26.27
CA ARG A 185 5.09 20.35 25.27
C ARG A 185 5.09 19.40 24.08
N GLN A 186 4.18 18.43 24.02
CA GLN A 186 4.14 17.38 22.98
C GLN A 186 5.47 16.62 22.86
N GLN A 187 6.16 16.41 23.99
CA GLN A 187 7.46 15.74 24.09
C GLN A 187 7.31 14.24 24.37
N GLU A 188 6.19 13.62 24.02
CA GLU A 188 5.93 12.20 24.30
C GLU A 188 6.95 11.28 23.59
N SER A 189 7.53 11.72 22.48
CA SER A 189 8.58 11.02 21.74
C SER A 189 10.02 11.38 22.19
N ASP A 190 10.18 12.32 23.12
CA ASP A 190 11.50 12.75 23.60
C ASP A 190 12.08 11.68 24.55
N SER A 191 13.17 11.06 24.12
CA SER A 191 13.85 10.00 24.87
C SER A 191 14.40 10.47 26.21
N PHE A 192 14.78 11.75 26.33
CA PHE A 192 15.27 12.32 27.59
C PHE A 192 14.13 12.49 28.58
N ALA A 193 12.99 13.03 28.13
CA ALA A 193 11.82 13.24 28.98
C ALA A 193 11.19 11.91 29.43
N GLN A 194 11.12 10.92 28.53
CA GLN A 194 10.71 9.56 28.87
C GLN A 194 11.69 8.88 29.83
N GLY A 195 13.00 9.12 29.67
CA GLY A 195 14.04 8.63 30.58
C GLY A 195 13.88 9.17 32.00
N GLN A 196 13.56 10.46 32.14
CA GLN A 196 13.26 11.06 33.45
C GLN A 196 12.00 10.45 34.07
N LEU A 197 10.91 10.33 33.30
CA LEU A 197 9.65 9.76 33.78
C LEU A 197 9.84 8.31 34.24
N SER A 198 10.61 7.51 33.50
CA SER A 198 10.97 6.14 33.85
C SER A 198 11.79 6.05 35.15
N ALA A 199 12.75 6.96 35.35
CA ALA A 199 13.56 6.98 36.57
C ALA A 199 12.68 7.21 37.83
N TYR A 200 11.73 8.13 37.77
CA TYR A 200 10.80 8.37 38.87
C TYR A 200 9.82 7.22 39.09
N GLN A 201 9.35 6.56 38.02
CA GLN A 201 8.54 5.34 38.15
C GLN A 201 9.31 4.22 38.87
N ILE A 202 10.58 4.00 38.52
CA ILE A 202 11.42 2.96 39.16
C ILE A 202 11.58 3.25 40.66
N ILE A 203 11.82 4.50 41.04
CA ILE A 203 11.93 4.89 42.46
C ILE A 203 10.61 4.66 43.20
N LEU A 204 9.48 4.99 42.57
CA LEU A 204 8.17 4.85 43.20
C LEU A 204 7.69 3.39 43.29
N GLN A 205 8.21 2.50 42.43
CA GLN A 205 7.94 1.07 42.47
C GLN A 205 8.43 0.37 43.74
N GLU A 206 9.25 1.03 44.56
CA GLU A 206 9.61 0.51 45.89
C GLU A 206 8.42 0.38 46.84
N LYS A 207 7.35 1.16 46.61
CA LYS A 207 6.16 1.23 47.48
C LYS A 207 4.82 1.23 46.76
N LEU A 208 4.78 1.62 45.49
CA LEU A 208 3.58 1.64 44.67
C LEU A 208 3.68 0.58 43.57
N GLU A 209 2.58 -0.12 43.29
CA GLU A 209 2.61 -1.10 42.20
C GLU A 209 2.70 -0.40 40.85
N TYR A 210 3.32 -1.08 39.87
CA TYR A 210 3.43 -0.56 38.51
C TYR A 210 2.05 -0.19 37.92
N ASP A 211 1.05 -1.04 38.12
CA ASP A 211 -0.30 -0.84 37.60
C ASP A 211 -0.98 0.39 38.22
N GLU A 212 -0.73 0.65 39.51
CA GLU A 212 -1.22 1.85 40.19
C GLU A 212 -0.59 3.12 39.61
N LEU A 213 0.72 3.08 39.35
CA LEU A 213 1.44 4.18 38.70
C LEU A 213 0.92 4.39 37.27
N GLN A 214 0.75 3.34 36.47
CA GLN A 214 0.20 3.47 35.12
C GLN A 214 -1.21 4.03 35.12
N LYS A 215 -2.07 3.58 36.04
CA LYS A 215 -3.41 4.12 36.20
C LYS A 215 -3.37 5.62 36.49
N LEU A 216 -2.51 6.03 37.40
CA LEU A 216 -2.38 7.44 37.80
C LEU A 216 -1.90 8.31 36.62
N LEU A 217 -0.93 7.81 35.85
CA LEU A 217 -0.43 8.51 34.66
C LEU A 217 -1.49 8.59 33.55
N ASN A 218 -2.22 7.51 33.29
CA ASN A 218 -3.27 7.49 32.28
C ASN A 218 -4.44 8.41 32.63
N GLU A 219 -4.87 8.43 33.89
CA GLU A 219 -5.91 9.35 34.36
C GLU A 219 -5.45 10.82 34.26
N GLN A 220 -4.17 11.11 34.54
CA GLN A 220 -3.64 12.47 34.33
C GLN A 220 -3.73 12.89 32.87
N LYS A 221 -3.33 12.00 31.94
CA LYS A 221 -3.40 12.28 30.49
C LYS A 221 -4.83 12.51 30.03
N LYS A 222 -5.77 11.67 30.48
CA LYS A 222 -7.21 11.83 30.20
C LYS A 222 -7.74 13.16 30.73
N LEU A 223 -7.36 13.54 31.95
CA LEU A 223 -7.82 14.77 32.59
C LEU A 223 -7.28 16.01 31.88
N LEU A 224 -6.01 16.01 31.45
CA LEU A 224 -5.43 17.09 30.65
C LEU A 224 -6.15 17.25 29.30
N ALA A 225 -6.46 16.15 28.61
CA ALA A 225 -7.22 16.20 27.37
C ALA A 225 -8.65 16.78 27.57
N LEU A 226 -9.32 16.42 28.66
CA LEU A 226 -10.62 16.98 29.01
C LEU A 226 -10.52 18.48 29.37
N GLU A 227 -9.45 18.88 30.04
CA GLU A 227 -9.19 20.29 30.37
C GLU A 227 -9.00 21.12 29.10
N GLU A 228 -8.24 20.64 28.12
CA GLU A 228 -8.08 21.30 26.83
C GLU A 228 -9.41 21.42 26.07
N GLN A 229 -10.22 20.36 26.04
CA GLN A 229 -11.55 20.40 25.43
C GLN A 229 -12.46 21.44 26.09
N LEU A 230 -12.41 21.54 27.43
CA LEU A 230 -13.14 22.57 28.16
C LEU A 230 -12.63 23.98 27.87
N ARG A 231 -11.31 24.19 27.82
CA ARG A 231 -10.73 25.49 27.45
C ARG A 231 -11.19 25.91 26.06
N PHE A 232 -11.20 25.00 25.10
CA PHE A 232 -11.72 25.28 23.75
C PHE A 232 -13.21 25.65 23.74
N LEU A 233 -14.02 24.97 24.56
CA LEU A 233 -15.43 25.32 24.73
C LEU A 233 -15.61 26.65 25.49
N GLN A 234 -14.66 27.08 26.31
CA GLN A 234 -14.74 28.34 27.07
C GLN A 234 -14.14 29.55 26.33
N SER A 235 -13.07 29.40 25.55
CA SER A 235 -12.42 30.50 24.81
C SER A 235 -13.31 31.06 23.70
N ASN A 236 -14.06 30.20 23.03
CA ASN A 236 -15.06 30.60 22.02
C ASN A 236 -16.24 31.41 22.62
N THR A 237 -16.22 31.78 23.90
CA THR A 237 -17.33 32.50 24.59
C THR A 237 -17.11 34.00 24.58
N GLU A 238 -15.86 34.45 24.48
CA GLU A 238 -15.52 35.87 24.48
C GLU A 238 -15.74 36.52 23.11
N ASP A 239 -15.53 35.78 22.01
CA ASP A 239 -15.68 36.30 20.63
C ASP A 239 -17.13 36.45 20.13
N LEU A 240 -18.13 36.00 20.89
CA LEU A 240 -19.56 36.13 20.53
C LEU A 240 -20.27 37.22 21.34
N SER A 241 -19.51 38.05 22.07
CA SER A 241 -20.02 39.10 22.97
C SER A 241 -19.79 40.53 22.47
N ASN A 242 -19.22 40.72 21.27
CA ASN A 242 -18.93 42.03 20.66
C ASN A 242 -19.71 42.23 19.36
#